data_AF-A0A1C6J2A3-F1
#
_entry.id   AF-A0A1C6J2A3-F1
#
_cell.length_a   1.000
_cell.length_b   1.000
_cell.length_c   1.000
_cell.angle_alpha   90.00
_cell.angle_beta   90.00
_cell.angle_gamma   90.00
#
_symmetry.space_group_name_H-M   'P 1'
#
loop_
_entity.id
_entity.type
_entity.pdbx_description
1 polymer ?
#
loop_
_entity_poly.entity_id
_entity_poly.type
_entity_poly.pdbx_seq_one_letter_code
_entity_poly.pdbx_strand_id
1 'polypeptide(L)'
;MERQEALILRAMERSRRAMNPNHYNENGTVKKGHRQWSFSKRYQKLKQRHQELCRIAAENRALAIREQVNHLRSLGDCFITEPPNAKKLQKRANPENLVGKNGRMKRKKRFGRSIKNRCPGYMQAKAKQLFESTGGMYVEVPILYRASQYDHTSDTYIPKKLSQRMYHLTDGTKVQRDWYSSYLLYCINKTYTQINKLKCRSDFATMYQKEKNMIEEIIRSGKKIMNSGIRTV
;
A
#
# COMPACT_ATOMS: atom_id res chain seq x y z
N MET A 1 -8.49 15.65 -1.59
CA MET A 1 -7.21 16.26 -1.12
C MET A 1 -6.04 16.10 -2.08
N GLU A 2 -5.69 14.91 -2.58
CA GLU A 2 -4.49 14.73 -3.40
C GLU A 2 -4.41 15.60 -4.66
N ARG A 3 -5.53 15.69 -5.40
CA ARG A 3 -5.65 16.54 -6.58
C ARG A 3 -5.45 18.02 -6.22
N GLN A 4 -6.01 18.47 -5.10
CA GLN A 4 -5.90 19.86 -4.64
C GLN A 4 -4.45 20.21 -4.26
N GLU A 5 -3.75 19.32 -3.55
CA GLU A 5 -2.33 19.48 -3.24
C GLU A 5 -1.50 19.64 -4.52
N ALA A 6 -1.75 18.79 -5.54
CA ALA A 6 -1.05 18.86 -6.82
C ALA A 6 -1.33 20.17 -7.58
N LEU A 7 -2.57 20.66 -7.55
CA LEU A 7 -2.93 21.93 -8.20
C LEU A 7 -2.23 23.13 -7.54
N ILE A 8 -2.17 23.15 -6.20
CA ILE A 8 -1.48 24.22 -5.46
C ILE A 8 0.02 24.19 -5.73
N LEU A 9 0.65 23.01 -5.68
CA LEU A 9 2.08 22.88 -6.00
C LEU A 9 2.41 23.36 -7.41
N ARG A 10 1.55 23.07 -8.40
CA ARG A 10 1.71 23.59 -9.77
C ARG A 10 1.55 25.11 -9.83
N ALA A 11 0.60 25.68 -9.09
CA ALA A 11 0.41 27.13 -9.02
C ALA A 11 1.60 27.84 -8.34
N MET A 12 2.12 27.26 -7.26
CA MET A 12 3.35 27.71 -6.60
C MET A 12 4.54 27.68 -7.56
N GLU A 13 4.70 26.58 -8.30
CA GLU A 13 5.78 26.44 -9.29
C GLU A 13 5.71 27.51 -10.38
N ARG A 14 4.52 27.76 -10.94
CA ARG A 14 4.31 28.82 -11.94
C ARG A 14 4.65 30.20 -11.38
N SER A 15 4.19 30.52 -10.17
CA SER A 15 4.50 31.81 -9.55
C SER A 15 5.99 31.95 -9.25
N ARG A 16 6.67 30.89 -8.80
CA ARG A 16 8.11 30.91 -8.53
C ARG A 16 8.91 31.15 -9.81
N ARG A 17 8.52 30.50 -10.92
CA ARG A 17 9.12 30.70 -12.25
C ARG A 17 8.96 32.14 -12.73
N ALA A 18 7.74 32.68 -12.66
CA ALA A 18 7.46 34.04 -13.10
C ALA A 18 8.27 35.10 -12.31
N MET A 19 8.49 34.90 -11.01
CA MET A 19 9.27 35.82 -10.19
C MET A 19 10.78 35.64 -10.30
N ASN A 20 11.26 34.54 -10.90
CA ASN A 20 12.69 34.21 -10.96
C ASN A 20 13.08 33.61 -12.32
N PRO A 21 12.78 34.28 -13.46
CA PRO A 21 13.00 33.69 -14.79
C PRO A 21 14.48 33.33 -15.02
N ASN A 22 15.40 34.17 -14.53
CA ASN A 22 16.85 34.00 -14.70
C ASN A 22 17.42 32.73 -14.04
N HIS A 23 16.65 32.07 -13.14
CA HIS A 23 17.05 30.86 -12.42
C HIS A 23 16.75 29.55 -13.14
N TYR A 24 16.15 29.63 -14.33
CA TYR A 24 15.78 28.46 -15.12
C TYR A 24 16.57 28.42 -16.44
N ASN A 25 16.91 27.22 -16.87
CA ASN A 25 17.43 26.95 -18.21
C ASN A 25 16.27 27.00 -19.22
N GLU A 26 16.59 27.10 -20.51
CA GLU A 26 15.60 27.05 -21.60
C GLU A 26 14.74 25.77 -21.55
N ASN A 27 15.34 24.64 -21.17
CA ASN A 27 14.62 23.37 -20.97
C ASN A 27 13.77 23.31 -19.68
N GLY A 28 13.65 24.42 -18.95
CA GLY A 28 12.81 24.56 -17.74
C GLY A 28 13.38 23.93 -16.46
N THR A 29 14.63 23.46 -16.49
CA THR A 29 15.34 22.97 -15.29
C THR A 29 15.95 24.11 -14.48
N VAL A 30 16.15 23.91 -13.17
CA VAL A 30 16.75 24.92 -12.28
C VAL A 30 18.28 24.92 -12.44
N LYS A 31 18.86 26.11 -12.61
CA LYS A 31 20.24 26.38 -13.08
C LYS A 31 21.46 25.94 -12.23
N LYS A 32 21.51 24.97 -11.31
CA LYS A 32 22.70 24.71 -10.39
C LYS A 32 23.32 25.93 -9.61
N GLY A 33 23.93 25.71 -8.45
CA GLY A 33 24.46 26.79 -7.59
C GLY A 33 23.43 27.52 -6.70
N HIS A 34 23.95 28.39 -5.82
CA HIS A 34 23.18 29.18 -4.86
C HIS A 34 22.32 30.25 -5.55
N ARG A 35 21.10 30.47 -5.05
CA ARG A 35 20.11 31.40 -5.61
C ARG A 35 19.25 32.00 -4.52
N GLN A 36 19.06 33.32 -4.58
CA GLN A 36 18.09 34.03 -3.75
C GLN A 36 16.71 33.98 -4.42
N TRP A 37 15.73 33.31 -3.80
CA TRP A 37 14.40 33.19 -4.39
C TRP A 37 13.50 34.36 -4.00
N SER A 38 12.98 35.08 -4.99
CA SER A 38 11.90 36.04 -4.79
C SER A 38 10.54 35.35 -4.84
N PHE A 39 9.68 35.62 -3.85
CA PHE A 39 8.36 35.02 -3.74
C PHE A 39 7.27 36.10 -3.70
N SER A 40 6.28 36.00 -4.58
CA SER A 40 5.13 36.90 -4.59
C SER A 40 4.23 36.70 -3.35
N LYS A 41 3.43 37.71 -3.00
CA LYS A 41 2.38 37.59 -1.96
C LYS A 41 1.44 36.41 -2.26
N ARG A 42 1.10 36.18 -3.54
CA ARG A 42 0.29 35.04 -3.98
C ARG A 42 0.97 33.71 -3.69
N TYR A 43 2.28 33.58 -3.97
CA TYR A 43 3.04 32.38 -3.64
C TYR A 43 3.00 32.08 -2.15
N GLN A 44 3.21 33.10 -1.30
CA GLN A 44 3.18 32.94 0.15
C GLN A 44 1.81 32.46 0.65
N LYS A 45 0.71 33.04 0.15
CA LYS A 45 -0.67 32.56 0.43
C LYS A 45 -0.87 31.11 0.01
N LEU A 46 -0.39 30.72 -1.17
CA LEU A 46 -0.46 29.34 -1.66
C LEU A 46 0.37 28.38 -0.79
N LYS A 47 1.54 28.80 -0.32
CA LYS A 47 2.40 28.02 0.59
C LYS A 47 1.68 27.75 1.91
N GLN A 48 1.07 28.76 2.53
CA GLN A 48 0.28 28.60 3.75
C GLN A 48 -0.89 27.62 3.54
N ARG A 49 -1.63 27.78 2.44
CA ARG A 49 -2.72 26.86 2.08
C ARG A 49 -2.22 25.42 1.88
N HIS A 50 -1.05 25.25 1.25
CA HIS A 50 -0.44 23.94 1.06
C HIS A 50 -0.04 23.29 2.40
N GLN A 51 0.53 24.07 3.32
CA GLN A 51 0.89 23.61 4.66
C GLN A 51 -0.35 23.13 5.43
N GLU A 52 -1.42 23.92 5.42
CA GLU A 52 -2.66 23.56 6.13
C GLU A 52 -3.31 22.30 5.53
N LEU A 53 -3.38 22.20 4.20
CA LEU A 53 -3.87 20.98 3.54
C LEU A 53 -3.00 19.76 3.87
N CYS A 54 -1.68 19.92 4.00
CA CYS A 54 -0.81 18.83 4.42
C CYS A 54 -1.06 18.42 5.87
N ARG A 55 -1.29 19.39 6.77
CA ARG A 55 -1.62 19.16 8.18
C ARG A 55 -2.92 18.35 8.32
N ILE A 56 -4.02 18.83 7.74
CA ILE A 56 -5.31 18.15 7.73
C ILE A 56 -5.19 16.75 7.12
N ALA A 57 -4.46 16.62 5.99
CA ALA A 57 -4.28 15.32 5.36
C ALA A 57 -3.50 14.34 6.24
N ALA A 58 -2.52 14.80 7.01
CA ALA A 58 -1.77 13.97 7.95
C ALA A 58 -2.66 13.48 9.10
N GLU A 59 -3.44 14.39 9.67
CA GLU A 59 -4.39 14.10 10.75
C GLU A 59 -5.46 13.08 10.33
N ASN A 60 -6.06 13.28 9.15
CA ASN A 60 -7.04 12.34 8.59
C ASN A 60 -6.47 10.94 8.38
N ARG A 61 -5.21 10.82 7.94
CA ARG A 61 -4.55 9.50 7.82
C ARG A 61 -4.33 8.86 9.18
N ALA A 62 -3.93 9.63 10.19
CA ALA A 62 -3.72 9.12 11.54
C ALA A 62 -5.04 8.67 12.19
N LEU A 63 -6.13 9.41 11.99
CA LEU A 63 -7.46 9.06 12.47
C LEU A 63 -7.99 7.78 11.79
N ALA A 64 -7.97 7.73 10.46
CA ALA A 64 -8.44 6.55 9.71
C ALA A 64 -7.66 5.28 10.06
N ILE A 65 -6.35 5.39 10.30
CA ILE A 65 -5.53 4.25 10.72
C ILE A 65 -5.87 3.81 12.15
N ARG A 66 -6.11 4.75 13.07
CA ARG A 66 -6.51 4.42 14.43
C ARG A 66 -7.86 3.70 14.45
N GLU A 67 -8.84 4.20 13.71
CA GLU A 67 -10.15 3.57 13.54
C GLU A 67 -10.01 2.15 12.99
N GLN A 68 -9.23 1.98 11.91
CA GLN A 68 -8.99 0.68 11.31
C GLN A 68 -8.33 -0.31 12.28
N VAL A 69 -7.33 0.13 13.04
CA VAL A 69 -6.62 -0.70 14.01
C VAL A 69 -7.52 -1.08 15.20
N ASN A 70 -8.34 -0.15 15.69
CA ASN A 70 -9.34 -0.43 16.72
C ASN A 70 -10.35 -1.47 16.24
N HIS A 71 -10.82 -1.35 15.00
CA HIS A 71 -11.71 -2.34 14.41
C HIS A 71 -11.04 -3.71 14.28
N LEU A 72 -9.77 -3.78 13.87
CA LEU A 72 -9.03 -5.05 13.85
C LEU A 72 -8.93 -5.66 15.26
N ARG A 73 -8.68 -4.85 16.29
CA ARG A 73 -8.63 -5.31 17.67
C ARG A 73 -9.97 -5.83 18.18
N SER A 74 -11.09 -5.25 17.72
CA SER A 74 -12.43 -5.74 18.09
C SER A 74 -12.80 -7.07 17.41
N LEU A 75 -12.09 -7.46 16.35
CA LEU A 75 -12.34 -8.72 15.63
C LEU A 75 -11.59 -9.90 16.23
N GLY A 76 -10.54 -9.68 17.03
CA GLY A 76 -9.81 -10.76 17.68
C GLY A 76 -8.58 -10.30 18.46
N ASP A 77 -8.00 -11.23 19.21
CA ASP A 77 -6.86 -10.97 20.10
C ASP A 77 -5.49 -11.16 19.44
N CYS A 78 -5.41 -11.81 18.28
CA CYS A 78 -4.16 -12.09 17.60
C CYS A 78 -4.13 -11.47 16.20
N PHE A 79 -3.14 -10.62 15.95
CA PHE A 79 -2.89 -10.01 14.64
C PHE A 79 -1.60 -10.56 14.03
N ILE A 80 -1.75 -11.38 12.99
CA ILE A 80 -0.63 -12.01 12.27
C ILE A 80 -0.45 -11.28 10.94
N THR A 81 0.77 -10.82 10.66
CA THR A 81 1.09 -10.06 9.45
C THR A 81 2.46 -10.45 8.87
N GLU A 82 2.66 -10.09 7.60
CA GLU A 82 3.99 -10.05 7.00
C GLU A 82 4.85 -8.91 7.58
N PRO A 83 6.18 -9.07 7.60
CA PRO A 83 7.09 -8.08 8.17
C PRO A 83 7.12 -6.78 7.34
N PRO A 84 7.38 -5.64 7.98
CA PRO A 84 7.34 -4.33 7.32
C PRO A 84 8.36 -4.22 6.18
N ASN A 85 7.89 -3.86 4.99
CA ASN A 85 8.72 -3.70 3.79
C ASN A 85 8.77 -2.26 3.24
N ALA A 86 8.15 -1.29 3.93
CA ALA A 86 7.98 0.08 3.44
C ALA A 86 9.32 0.75 3.06
N LYS A 87 10.39 0.53 3.83
CA LYS A 87 11.74 1.06 3.54
C LYS A 87 12.30 0.51 2.22
N LYS A 88 12.05 -0.76 1.90
CA LYS A 88 12.42 -1.36 0.61
C LYS A 88 11.62 -0.73 -0.53
N LEU A 89 10.32 -0.50 -0.33
CA LEU A 89 9.43 0.15 -1.30
C LEU A 89 9.77 1.63 -1.56
N GLN A 90 10.43 2.31 -0.62
CA GLN A 90 10.91 3.69 -0.84
C GLN A 90 12.01 3.77 -1.89
N LYS A 91 12.79 2.70 -2.09
CA LYS A 91 13.89 2.69 -3.07
C LYS A 91 13.35 2.92 -4.48
N ARG A 92 14.00 3.83 -5.20
CA ARG A 92 13.69 4.11 -6.61
C ARG A 92 14.17 2.93 -7.46
N ALA A 93 13.33 2.44 -8.35
CA ALA A 93 13.76 1.41 -9.31
C ALA A 93 14.93 1.94 -10.15
N ASN A 94 15.93 1.09 -10.41
CA ASN A 94 17.05 1.40 -11.30
C ASN A 94 17.01 0.44 -12.50
N PRO A 95 16.26 0.78 -13.57
CA PRO A 95 16.16 -0.11 -14.73
C PRO A 95 17.48 -0.16 -15.49
N GLU A 96 17.91 -1.36 -15.90
CA GLU A 96 19.13 -1.59 -16.70
C GLU A 96 19.07 -0.81 -18.03
N ASN A 97 17.94 -0.92 -18.74
CA ASN A 97 17.70 -0.18 -19.98
C ASN A 97 16.96 1.14 -19.70
N LEU A 98 17.65 2.27 -19.90
CA LEU A 98 17.13 3.62 -19.65
C LEU A 98 16.08 4.06 -20.66
N VAL A 99 16.08 3.51 -21.87
CA VAL A 99 15.15 3.85 -22.96
C VAL A 99 14.10 2.73 -23.12
N GLY A 100 12.84 3.12 -23.23
CA GLY A 100 11.72 2.21 -23.48
C GLY A 100 11.60 1.82 -24.95
N LYS A 101 10.75 0.82 -25.25
CA LYS A 101 10.47 0.38 -26.64
C LYS A 101 9.96 1.52 -27.56
N ASN A 102 9.49 2.61 -26.97
CA ASN A 102 8.96 3.80 -27.64
C ASN A 102 9.97 4.95 -27.75
N GLY A 103 11.27 4.70 -27.55
CA GLY A 103 12.33 5.72 -27.63
C GLY A 103 12.35 6.73 -26.47
N ARG A 104 11.38 6.69 -25.54
CA ARG A 104 11.31 7.60 -24.39
C ARG A 104 12.06 7.02 -23.19
N MET A 105 12.65 7.90 -22.37
CA MET A 105 13.25 7.50 -21.09
C MET A 105 12.23 6.76 -20.21
N LYS A 106 12.60 5.58 -19.69
CA LYS A 106 11.75 4.83 -18.77
C LYS A 106 11.54 5.61 -17.48
N ARG A 107 10.27 5.79 -17.10
CA ARG A 107 9.92 6.36 -15.80
C ARG A 107 10.33 5.36 -14.72
N LYS A 108 11.34 5.73 -13.91
CA LYS A 108 11.69 4.95 -12.72
C LYS A 108 10.47 4.82 -11.80
N LYS A 109 10.08 3.59 -11.45
CA LYS A 109 8.96 3.31 -10.54
C LYS A 109 9.23 3.95 -9.16
N ARG A 110 8.20 4.57 -8.57
CA ARG A 110 8.26 5.26 -7.27
C ARG A 110 7.00 4.95 -6.47
N PHE A 111 7.15 4.41 -5.26
CA PHE A 111 6.02 4.18 -4.34
C PHE A 111 5.84 5.29 -3.30
N GLY A 112 6.70 6.31 -3.28
CA GLY A 112 6.67 7.35 -2.26
C GLY A 112 5.31 8.03 -2.08
N ARG A 113 4.55 8.23 -3.17
CA ARG A 113 3.18 8.77 -3.08
C ARG A 113 2.24 7.81 -2.37
N SER A 114 2.21 6.54 -2.79
CA SER A 114 1.38 5.50 -2.16
C SER A 114 1.77 5.28 -0.71
N ILE A 115 3.06 5.27 -0.38
CA ILE A 115 3.55 5.12 1.00
C ILE A 115 3.11 6.31 1.85
N LYS A 116 3.24 7.55 1.34
CA LYS A 116 2.75 8.76 2.02
C LYS A 116 1.25 8.68 2.32
N ASN A 117 0.46 8.15 1.39
CA ASN A 117 -1.00 8.19 1.48
C ASN A 117 -1.60 7.01 2.25
N ARG A 118 -0.99 5.83 2.15
CA ARG A 118 -1.46 4.60 2.81
C ARG A 118 -0.80 4.35 4.16
N CYS A 119 0.37 4.95 4.39
CA CYS A 119 1.13 4.86 5.64
C CYS A 119 1.24 3.42 6.22
N PRO A 120 1.60 2.40 5.41
CA PRO A 120 1.53 1.00 5.83
C PRO A 120 2.37 0.69 7.08
N GLY A 121 3.56 1.31 7.18
CA GLY A 121 4.41 1.15 8.37
C GLY A 121 3.83 1.79 9.62
N TYR A 122 3.09 2.90 9.50
CA TYR A 122 2.41 3.53 10.64
C TYR A 122 1.21 2.68 11.08
N MET A 123 0.47 2.10 10.14
CA MET A 123 -0.62 1.17 10.45
C MET A 123 -0.11 -0.05 11.22
N GLN A 124 0.95 -0.71 10.73
CA GLN A 124 1.56 -1.84 11.44
C GLN A 124 2.10 -1.45 12.83
N ALA A 125 2.77 -0.30 12.94
CA ALA A 125 3.27 0.18 14.24
C ALA A 125 2.11 0.44 15.23
N LYS A 126 0.98 1.00 14.76
CA LYS A 126 -0.20 1.23 15.59
C LYS A 126 -0.93 -0.06 15.94
N ALA A 127 -1.02 -1.01 15.02
CA ALA A 127 -1.54 -2.34 15.30
C ALA A 127 -0.71 -3.02 16.39
N LYS A 128 0.61 -3.06 16.23
CA LYS A 128 1.53 -3.61 17.23
C LYS A 128 1.32 -2.96 18.60
N GLN A 129 1.37 -1.63 18.66
CA GLN A 129 1.17 -0.88 19.89
C GLN A 129 -0.17 -1.23 20.56
N LEU A 130 -1.28 -1.18 19.82
CA LEU A 130 -2.61 -1.40 20.40
C LEU A 130 -2.76 -2.82 20.91
N PHE A 131 -2.42 -3.83 20.10
CA PHE A 131 -2.56 -5.23 20.48
C PHE A 131 -1.73 -5.54 21.72
N GLU A 132 -0.44 -5.18 21.74
CA GLU A 132 0.44 -5.40 22.89
C GLU A 132 -0.05 -4.68 24.16
N SER A 133 -0.52 -3.43 24.03
CA SER A 133 -1.00 -2.65 25.18
C SER A 133 -2.35 -3.11 25.77
N THR A 134 -3.11 -3.93 25.04
CA THR A 134 -4.45 -4.39 25.43
C THR A 134 -4.50 -5.92 25.64
N GLY A 135 -3.36 -6.54 25.93
CA GLY A 135 -3.24 -7.97 26.20
C GLY A 135 -3.41 -8.88 24.97
N GLY A 136 -3.47 -8.32 23.76
CA GLY A 136 -3.46 -9.07 22.52
C GLY A 136 -2.04 -9.40 22.03
N MET A 137 -1.97 -10.20 20.97
CA MET A 137 -0.73 -10.62 20.32
C MET A 137 -0.57 -9.95 18.96
N TYR A 138 0.65 -9.49 18.67
CA TYR A 138 1.06 -9.04 17.34
C TYR A 138 2.23 -9.89 16.85
N VAL A 139 2.07 -10.55 15.71
CA VAL A 139 3.04 -11.52 15.19
C VAL A 139 3.46 -11.13 13.76
N GLU A 140 4.76 -11.03 13.55
CA GLU A 140 5.35 -10.89 12.21
C GLU A 140 5.95 -12.22 11.77
N VAL A 141 5.45 -12.76 10.67
CA VAL A 141 5.96 -14.05 10.15
C VAL A 141 7.33 -13.90 9.49
N PRO A 142 8.14 -14.97 9.39
CA PRO A 142 9.40 -14.92 8.67
C PRO A 142 9.23 -14.47 7.21
N ILE A 143 10.20 -13.74 6.65
CA ILE A 143 10.18 -13.29 5.25
C ILE A 143 10.02 -14.49 4.28
N LEU A 144 10.57 -15.65 4.64
CA LEU A 144 10.52 -16.87 3.85
C LEU A 144 9.15 -17.57 3.85
N TYR A 145 8.23 -17.14 4.72
CA TYR A 145 6.87 -17.67 4.80
C TYR A 145 6.08 -17.51 3.50
N ARG A 146 6.32 -16.41 2.75
CA ARG A 146 5.87 -16.18 1.37
C ARG A 146 4.41 -16.63 1.09
N ALA A 147 3.48 -16.24 1.96
CA ALA A 147 2.05 -16.64 1.88
C ALA A 147 1.46 -16.46 0.47
N SER A 148 1.74 -15.31 -0.17
CA SER A 148 1.19 -15.02 -1.51
C SER A 148 1.69 -15.91 -2.66
N GLN A 149 2.64 -16.81 -2.39
CA GLN A 149 3.20 -17.76 -3.36
C GLN A 149 2.84 -19.22 -3.03
N TYR A 150 2.54 -19.55 -1.78
CA TYR A 150 2.28 -20.94 -1.38
C TYR A 150 0.94 -21.44 -1.94
N ASP A 151 0.89 -22.70 -2.35
CA ASP A 151 -0.31 -23.42 -2.76
C ASP A 151 -0.48 -24.65 -1.86
N HIS A 152 -1.57 -24.69 -1.09
CA HIS A 152 -1.79 -25.75 -0.10
C HIS A 152 -2.26 -27.07 -0.74
N THR A 153 -2.73 -27.02 -1.99
CA THR A 153 -3.28 -28.19 -2.72
C THR A 153 -2.16 -29.03 -3.31
N SER A 154 -1.08 -28.39 -3.75
CA SER A 154 0.14 -29.04 -4.25
C SER A 154 1.31 -29.00 -3.26
N ASP A 155 1.19 -28.28 -2.16
CA ASP A 155 2.25 -28.08 -1.16
C ASP A 155 3.53 -27.45 -1.75
N THR A 156 3.36 -26.55 -2.71
CA THR A 156 4.47 -25.89 -3.41
C THR A 156 4.38 -24.37 -3.39
N TYR A 157 5.51 -23.70 -3.64
CA TYR A 157 5.56 -22.24 -3.79
C TYR A 157 5.58 -21.88 -5.27
N ILE A 158 4.46 -21.31 -5.75
CA ILE A 158 4.25 -20.93 -7.15
C ILE A 158 4.21 -19.40 -7.22
N PRO A 159 5.24 -18.73 -7.78
CA PRO A 159 5.28 -17.28 -7.92
C PRO A 159 4.10 -16.72 -8.72
N LYS A 160 3.50 -15.63 -8.23
CA LYS A 160 2.33 -14.98 -8.85
C LYS A 160 2.65 -13.53 -9.18
N LYS A 161 2.14 -13.04 -10.31
CA LYS A 161 2.33 -11.62 -10.71
C LYS A 161 1.51 -10.72 -9.78
N LEU A 162 2.04 -9.54 -9.44
CA LEU A 162 1.32 -8.58 -8.59
C LEU A 162 -0.04 -8.13 -9.14
N SER A 163 -0.20 -8.13 -10.47
CA SER A 163 -1.45 -7.80 -11.16
C SER A 163 -2.48 -8.92 -11.15
N GLN A 164 -2.07 -10.15 -10.86
CA GLN A 164 -2.94 -11.32 -10.83
C GLN A 164 -3.65 -11.37 -9.48
N ARG A 165 -4.85 -10.79 -9.42
CA ARG A 165 -5.65 -10.68 -8.19
C ARG A 165 -6.59 -11.85 -7.93
N MET A 166 -6.99 -12.53 -8.99
CA MET A 166 -7.67 -13.83 -8.94
C MET A 166 -6.76 -14.85 -9.63
N TYR A 167 -6.64 -16.05 -9.07
CA TYR A 167 -5.89 -17.14 -9.69
C TYR A 167 -6.46 -18.49 -9.29
N HIS A 168 -6.11 -19.52 -10.05
CA HIS A 168 -6.44 -20.90 -9.74
C HIS A 168 -5.29 -21.54 -8.97
N LEU A 169 -5.63 -22.29 -7.92
CA LEU A 169 -4.75 -23.25 -7.27
C LEU A 169 -4.48 -24.44 -8.20
N THR A 170 -3.54 -25.31 -7.84
CA THR A 170 -3.19 -26.48 -8.64
C THR A 170 -4.38 -27.43 -8.86
N ASP A 171 -5.28 -27.54 -7.88
CA ASP A 171 -6.52 -28.34 -8.00
C ASP A 171 -7.62 -27.68 -8.87
N GLY A 172 -7.37 -26.48 -9.39
CA GLY A 172 -8.34 -25.70 -10.18
C GLY A 172 -9.21 -24.75 -9.38
N THR A 173 -9.13 -24.74 -8.04
CA THR A 173 -9.93 -23.84 -7.19
C THR A 173 -9.53 -22.38 -7.41
N LYS A 174 -10.50 -21.52 -7.73
CA LYS A 174 -10.26 -20.09 -7.96
C LYS A 174 -10.34 -19.29 -6.65
N VAL A 175 -9.30 -18.55 -6.32
CA VAL A 175 -9.21 -17.76 -5.07
C VAL A 175 -8.81 -16.31 -5.33
N GLN A 176 -9.23 -15.40 -4.44
CA GLN A 176 -8.74 -14.03 -4.37
C GLN A 176 -7.40 -14.00 -3.62
N ARG A 177 -6.43 -13.27 -4.19
CA ARG A 177 -5.03 -13.32 -3.75
C ARG A 177 -4.78 -12.81 -2.33
N ASP A 178 -5.41 -11.70 -1.97
CA ASP A 178 -5.17 -11.05 -0.68
C ASP A 178 -5.87 -11.86 0.44
N TRP A 179 -7.10 -12.32 0.20
CA TRP A 179 -7.82 -13.24 1.08
C TRP A 179 -7.03 -14.53 1.28
N TYR A 180 -6.61 -15.20 0.21
CA TYR A 180 -5.91 -16.47 0.34
C TYR A 180 -4.57 -16.32 1.06
N SER A 181 -3.85 -15.21 0.85
CA SER A 181 -2.63 -14.92 1.64
C SER A 181 -2.95 -14.75 3.13
N SER A 182 -4.06 -14.07 3.46
CA SER A 182 -4.51 -13.92 4.86
C SER A 182 -4.98 -15.24 5.48
N TYR A 183 -5.63 -16.10 4.70
CA TYR A 183 -6.02 -17.44 5.11
C TYR A 183 -4.80 -18.30 5.46
N LEU A 184 -3.76 -18.25 4.63
CA LEU A 184 -2.51 -18.94 4.92
C LEU A 184 -1.86 -18.43 6.21
N LEU A 185 -1.82 -17.11 6.43
CA LEU A 185 -1.35 -16.53 7.70
C LEU A 185 -2.19 -17.00 8.91
N TYR A 186 -3.51 -17.12 8.76
CA TYR A 186 -4.38 -17.69 9.78
C TYR A 186 -4.04 -19.16 10.09
N CYS A 187 -3.58 -19.91 9.09
CA CYS A 187 -3.14 -21.29 9.23
C CYS A 187 -1.69 -21.44 9.73
N ILE A 188 -1.09 -20.42 10.35
CA ILE A 188 0.25 -20.54 10.91
C ILE A 188 0.33 -21.57 12.06
N ASN A 189 1.49 -22.21 12.21
CA ASN A 189 1.77 -23.13 13.30
C ASN A 189 1.99 -22.40 14.64
N LYS A 190 2.01 -23.17 15.74
CA LYS A 190 2.17 -22.62 17.10
C LYS A 190 3.51 -21.92 17.34
N THR A 191 4.53 -22.22 16.54
CA THR A 191 5.84 -21.56 16.62
C THR A 191 5.94 -20.31 15.74
N TYR A 192 4.87 -19.96 15.01
CA TYR A 192 4.80 -18.79 14.13
C TYR A 192 5.84 -18.74 13.00
N THR A 193 6.35 -19.90 12.57
CA THR A 193 7.41 -19.98 11.55
C THR A 193 6.95 -20.58 10.22
N GLN A 194 5.95 -21.47 10.26
CA GLN A 194 5.52 -22.25 9.10
C GLN A 194 4.00 -22.41 9.05
N ILE A 195 3.49 -22.80 7.89
CA ILE A 195 2.07 -23.11 7.70
C ILE A 195 1.77 -24.45 8.38
N ASN A 196 0.75 -24.48 9.23
CA ASN A 196 0.14 -25.70 9.72
C ASN A 196 -0.70 -26.32 8.60
N LYS A 197 -0.11 -27.27 7.87
CA LYS A 197 -0.73 -27.92 6.70
C LYS A 197 -2.02 -28.66 7.05
N LEU A 198 -2.10 -29.27 8.24
CA LEU A 198 -3.31 -29.98 8.68
C LEU A 198 -4.46 -28.98 8.85
N LYS A 199 -4.23 -27.89 9.62
CA LYS A 199 -5.21 -26.81 9.78
C LYS A 199 -5.59 -26.16 8.45
N CYS A 200 -4.60 -25.97 7.57
CA CYS A 200 -4.82 -25.41 6.24
C CYS A 200 -5.66 -26.32 5.34
N ARG A 201 -5.67 -27.63 5.55
CA ARG A 201 -6.53 -28.54 4.78
C ARG A 201 -7.91 -28.66 5.41
N SER A 202 -7.98 -28.79 6.74
CA SER A 202 -9.25 -28.95 7.47
C SER A 202 -10.16 -27.73 7.34
N ASP A 203 -9.60 -26.54 7.42
CA ASP A 203 -10.39 -25.30 7.55
C ASP A 203 -10.75 -24.68 6.19
N PHE A 204 -10.14 -25.16 5.09
CA PHE A 204 -10.18 -24.48 3.80
C PHE A 204 -11.61 -24.34 3.26
N ALA A 205 -12.38 -25.43 3.24
CA ALA A 205 -13.75 -25.41 2.72
C ALA A 205 -14.62 -24.37 3.44
N THR A 206 -14.56 -24.33 4.77
CA THR A 206 -15.31 -23.38 5.60
C THR A 206 -14.88 -21.93 5.35
N MET A 207 -13.57 -21.67 5.30
CA MET A 207 -13.07 -20.30 5.09
C MET A 207 -13.30 -19.83 3.64
N TYR A 208 -13.19 -20.73 2.67
CA TYR A 208 -13.47 -20.46 1.27
C TYR A 208 -14.95 -20.12 1.04
N GLN A 209 -15.87 -20.78 1.74
CA GLN A 209 -17.28 -20.39 1.68
C GLN A 209 -17.51 -18.97 2.22
N LYS A 210 -16.80 -18.58 3.30
CA LYS A 210 -16.85 -17.19 3.81
C LYS A 210 -16.29 -16.19 2.81
N GLU A 211 -15.23 -16.53 2.07
CA GLU A 211 -14.71 -15.70 0.98
C GLU A 211 -15.77 -15.45 -0.09
N LYS A 212 -16.42 -16.52 -0.58
CA LYS A 212 -17.46 -16.40 -1.61
C LYS A 212 -18.57 -15.46 -1.17
N ASN A 213 -19.09 -15.67 0.04
CA ASN A 213 -20.13 -14.82 0.61
C ASN A 213 -19.70 -13.35 0.70
N MET A 214 -18.45 -13.10 1.14
CA MET A 214 -17.88 -11.75 1.20
C MET A 214 -17.77 -11.13 -0.20
N ILE A 215 -17.30 -11.86 -1.21
CA ILE A 215 -17.18 -11.36 -2.59
C ILE A 215 -18.56 -11.02 -3.15
N GLU A 216 -19.57 -11.87 -2.93
CA GLU A 216 -20.95 -11.62 -3.35
C GLU A 216 -21.53 -10.37 -2.69
N GLU A 217 -21.30 -10.17 -1.40
CA GLU A 217 -21.73 -8.97 -0.68
C GLU A 217 -21.05 -7.69 -1.22
N ILE A 218 -19.75 -7.76 -1.51
CA ILE A 218 -19.01 -6.65 -2.12
C ILE A 218 -19.60 -6.28 -3.49
N ILE A 219 -19.96 -7.29 -4.30
CA ILE A 219 -20.58 -7.08 -5.60
C ILE A 219 -21.98 -6.48 -5.42
N ARG A 220 -22.81 -7.06 -4.55
CA ARG A 220 -24.19 -6.62 -4.28
C ARG A 220 -24.26 -5.19 -3.75
N SER A 221 -23.33 -4.81 -2.89
CA SER A 221 -23.26 -3.47 -2.31
C SER A 221 -22.73 -2.40 -3.27
N GLY A 222 -22.21 -2.78 -4.45
CA GLY A 222 -21.54 -1.85 -5.37
C GLY A 222 -20.26 -1.24 -4.78
N LYS A 223 -19.72 -1.80 -3.69
CA LYS A 223 -18.59 -1.23 -2.99
C LYS A 223 -17.30 -1.45 -3.78
N LYS A 224 -16.71 -0.35 -4.26
CA LYS A 224 -15.45 -0.39 -4.98
C LYS A 224 -14.26 -0.67 -4.06
N ILE A 225 -13.72 -1.88 -4.13
CA ILE A 225 -12.46 -2.23 -3.46
C ILE A 225 -11.28 -2.02 -4.41
N MET A 226 -10.36 -1.14 -4.04
CA MET A 226 -9.19 -0.85 -4.87
C MET A 226 -8.23 -2.03 -4.94
N ASN A 227 -7.78 -2.37 -6.15
CA ASN A 227 -6.79 -3.42 -6.42
C ASN A 227 -7.21 -4.83 -5.97
N SER A 228 -8.49 -5.09 -5.71
CA SER A 228 -8.96 -6.43 -5.28
C SER A 228 -9.11 -7.43 -6.42
N GLY A 229 -9.30 -6.95 -7.66
CA GLY A 229 -9.69 -7.79 -8.79
C GLY A 229 -11.18 -8.12 -8.85
N ILE A 230 -11.95 -7.73 -7.83
CA ILE A 230 -13.41 -7.89 -7.77
C ILE A 230 -14.03 -6.77 -8.61
N ARG A 231 -14.89 -7.15 -9.57
CA ARG A 231 -15.63 -6.22 -10.41
C ARG A 231 -17.07 -6.18 -9.92
N THR A 232 -17.52 -5.00 -9.51
CA THR A 232 -18.93 -4.70 -9.30
C THR A 232 -19.55 -4.49 -10.67
N VAL A 233 -20.66 -5.18 -10.96
CA VAL A 233 -21.44 -4.99 -12.21
C VAL A 233 -22.09 -3.62 -12.18
#